data_AF-A0A2T2SZ71-F1
#
_entry.id   AF-A0A2T2SZ71-F1
#
_cell.length_a   1.000
_cell.length_b   1.000
_cell.length_c   1.000
_cell.angle_alpha   90.00
_cell.angle_beta   90.00
_cell.angle_gamma   90.00
#
_symmetry.space_group_name_H-M   'P 1'
#
loop_
_entity.id
_entity.type
_entity.pdbx_description
1 polymer ?
#
loop_
_entity_poly.entity_id
_entity_poly.type
_entity_poly.pdbx_seq_one_letter_code
_entity_poly.pdbx_strand_id
1 'polypeptide(L)' 'AERTLAQVLRDTISEAQELGDPGTERTLKKVLTKVEDRAHHLDHFLGEDSLEVGRPNGDAA' A
#
# COMPACT_ATOMS: atom_id res chain seq x y z
N ALA A 1 -4.13 7.57 -1.40
CA ALA A 1 -4.65 7.07 -2.69
C ALA A 1 -4.57 5.55 -2.77
N GLU A 2 -3.40 4.92 -2.69
CA GLU A 2 -3.26 3.46 -2.81
C GLU A 2 -4.00 2.66 -1.71
N ARG A 3 -3.98 3.11 -0.46
CA ARG A 3 -4.75 2.47 0.62
C ARG A 3 -6.26 2.46 0.33
N THR A 4 -6.78 3.56 -0.24
CA THR A 4 -8.19 3.69 -0.62
C THR A 4 -8.51 2.72 -1.77
N LEU A 5 -7.62 2.61 -2.75
CA LEU A 5 -7.78 1.66 -3.86
C LEU A 5 -7.77 0.21 -3.37
N ALA A 6 -6.90 -0.14 -2.42
CA ALA A 6 -6.89 -1.46 -1.80
C ALA A 6 -8.23 -1.78 -1.12
N GLN A 7 -8.82 -0.80 -0.42
CA GLN A 7 -10.11 -1.00 0.22
C GLN A 7 -11.22 -1.26 -0.80
N VAL A 8 -11.32 -0.42 -1.84
CA VAL A 8 -12.31 -0.59 -2.91
C VAL A 8 -12.16 -1.96 -3.58
N LEU A 9 -10.92 -2.41 -3.84
CA LEU A 9 -10.68 -3.72 -4.44
C LEU A 9 -11.17 -4.87 -3.56
N ARG A 10 -11.04 -4.78 -2.23
CA ARG A 10 -11.58 -5.81 -1.32
C ARG A 10 -13.09 -5.88 -1.38
N ASP A 11 -13.75 -4.72 -1.42
CA ASP A 11 -15.21 -4.63 -1.50
C ASP A 11 -15.69 -5.21 -2.84
N THR A 12 -15.05 -4.86 -3.96
CA THR A 12 -15.40 -5.40 -5.30
C THR A 12 -15.10 -6.89 -5.43
N ILE A 13 -14.06 -7.42 -4.76
CA ILE A 13 -13.81 -8.87 -4.72
C ILE A 13 -14.96 -9.59 -4.01
N SER A 14 -15.47 -9.02 -2.91
CA SER A 14 -16.63 -9.58 -2.21
C SER A 14 -17.85 -9.61 -3.13
N GLU A 15 -18.12 -8.51 -3.84
CA GLU A 15 -19.24 -8.45 -4.78
C GLU A 15 -19.10 -9.45 -5.94
N ALA A 16 -17.90 -9.59 -6.51
CA ALA A 16 -17.63 -10.58 -7.57
C ALA A 16 -17.87 -12.02 -7.07
N GLN A 17 -17.54 -12.30 -5.80
CA GLN A 17 -17.80 -13.58 -5.18
C GLN A 17 -19.31 -13.82 -4.97
N GLU A 18 -20.06 -12.81 -4.53
CA GLU A 18 -21.52 -12.88 -4.36
C GLU A 18 -22.26 -13.09 -5.70
N LEU A 19 -21.75 -12.51 -6.78
CA LEU A 19 -22.25 -12.68 -8.14
C LEU A 19 -21.82 -14.01 -8.78
N GLY A 20 -20.96 -14.78 -8.13
CA GLY A 20 -20.47 -16.06 -8.64
C GLY A 20 -19.57 -15.94 -9.86
N ASP A 21 -18.79 -14.85 -9.98
CA ASP A 21 -17.81 -14.63 -11.05
C ASP A 21 -16.36 -14.86 -10.54
N PRO A 22 -15.88 -16.13 -10.56
CA PRO A 22 -14.52 -16.45 -10.10
C PRO A 22 -13.42 -15.92 -11.03
N GLY A 23 -13.75 -15.59 -12.28
CA GLY A 23 -12.80 -15.03 -13.24
C GLY A 23 -12.42 -13.61 -12.87
N THR A 24 -13.43 -12.80 -12.57
CA THR A 24 -13.26 -11.43 -12.08
C THR A 24 -12.63 -11.44 -10.70
N GLU A 25 -13.12 -12.25 -9.75
CA GLU A 25 -12.55 -12.39 -8.41
C GLU A 25 -11.03 -12.67 -8.44
N ARG A 26 -10.61 -13.68 -9.22
CA ARG A 26 -9.19 -14.05 -9.34
C ARG A 26 -8.35 -12.94 -9.97
N THR A 27 -8.92 -12.19 -10.91
CA THR A 27 -8.22 -11.07 -11.55
C THR A 27 -8.05 -9.93 -10.57
N LEU A 28 -9.10 -9.55 -9.84
CA LEU A 28 -9.07 -8.51 -8.83
C LEU A 28 -8.13 -8.85 -7.68
N LYS A 29 -8.07 -10.11 -7.24
CA LYS A 29 -7.09 -10.57 -6.22
C LYS A 29 -5.64 -10.33 -6.65
N LYS A 30 -5.29 -10.57 -7.92
CA LYS A 30 -3.94 -10.28 -8.44
C LYS A 30 -3.64 -8.79 -8.48
N VAL A 31 -4.63 -7.97 -8.78
CA VAL A 31 -4.49 -6.51 -8.77
C VAL A 31 -4.33 -6.01 -7.33
N LEU A 32 -5.13 -6.53 -6.39
CA LEU A 32 -5.07 -6.20 -4.97
C LEU A 32 -3.67 -6.42 -4.41
N THR A 33 -3.03 -7.57 -4.67
CA THR A 33 -1.66 -7.84 -4.21
C THR A 33 -0.67 -6.76 -4.66
N LYS A 34 -0.77 -6.29 -5.92
CA LYS A 34 0.11 -5.24 -6.45
C LYS A 34 -0.18 -3.87 -5.84
N VAL A 35 -1.45 -3.58 -5.56
CA VAL A 35 -1.88 -2.33 -4.93
C VAL A 35 -1.44 -2.29 -3.47
N GLU A 36 -1.55 -3.41 -2.75
CA GLU A 36 -1.09 -3.52 -1.36
C GLU A 36 0.43 -3.38 -1.23
N ASP A 37 1.20 -3.99 -2.15
CA ASP A 37 2.66 -3.81 -2.22
C ASP A 37 3.03 -2.33 -2.45
N ARG A 38 2.36 -1.66 -3.39
CA ARG A 38 2.56 -0.22 -3.64
C ARG A 38 2.14 0.64 -2.47
N ALA A 39 1.03 0.32 -1.80
CA ALA A 39 0.59 1.02 -0.60
C ALA A 39 1.64 0.90 0.51
N HIS A 40 2.16 -0.32 0.75
CA HIS A 40 3.22 -0.57 1.72
C HIS A 40 4.50 0.20 1.37
N HIS A 41 4.93 0.18 0.11
CA HIS A 41 6.11 0.94 -0.32
C HIS A 41 5.93 2.45 -0.20
N LEU A 42 4.75 2.98 -0.52
CA LEU A 42 4.45 4.39 -0.31
C LEU A 42 4.38 4.75 1.18
N ASP A 43 3.83 3.86 2.00
CA ASP A 43 3.76 4.06 3.45
C ASP A 43 5.15 4.05 4.08
N HIS A 44 6.06 3.20 3.60
CA HIS A 44 7.46 3.21 4.03
C HIS A 44 8.23 4.42 3.46
N PHE A 45 7.92 4.87 2.24
CA PHE A 45 8.59 6.01 1.63
C PHE A 45 8.15 7.35 2.26
N LEU A 46 6.88 7.46 2.63
CA LEU A 46 6.29 8.64 3.25
C LEU A 46 6.27 8.57 4.78
N GLY A 47 6.53 7.39 5.34
CA GLY A 47 6.58 7.12 6.78
C GLY A 47 8.01 7.16 7.29
N GLU A 48 8.16 7.81 8.44
CA GLU A 48 9.43 8.15 9.11
C GLU A 48 10.40 8.97 8.25
N ASP A 49 10.37 10.28 8.51
CA ASP A 49 11.42 11.22 8.17
C ASP A 49 12.72 10.76 8.83
N SER A 50 13.48 9.87 8.17
CA SER A 50 14.84 9.52 8.59
C SER A 50 15.80 10.68 8.25
N LEU A 51 15.47 11.88 8.73
CA LEU A 51 16.43 12.94 9.04
C LEU A 51 16.93 12.79 10.49
N GLU A 52 16.99 11.56 11.01
CA GLU A 52 17.66 11.30 12.28
C GLU A 52 19.18 11.21 12.07
N VAL A 53 19.88 12.13 12.74
CA VAL A 53 21.33 12.37 12.74
C VAL A 53 21.84 13.20 11.56
N GLY A 54 21.34 14.44 11.50
CA GLY A 54 22.22 15.56 11.17
C GLY A 54 23.45 15.54 12.10
N ARG A 55 24.59 15.12 11.57
CA ARG A 55 25.91 15.21 12.18
C ARG A 55 26.22 16.68 12.52
N PRO A 56 26.42 17.08 13.79
CA PRO A 56 27.20 18.29 14.05
C PRO A 56 28.67 17.96 13.74
N ASN A 57 29.14 18.43 12.59
CA ASN A 57 30.57 18.62 12.37
C ASN A 57 31.04 19.77 13.27
N GLY A 58 32.00 19.50 14.16
CA GLY A 58 32.92 20.50 14.71
C GLY A 58 32.41 21.39 15.86
N ASP A 59 33.23 21.43 16.91
CA ASP A 59 33.40 22.48 17.93
C ASP A 59 32.28 22.75 18.95
N ALA A 60 32.49 22.29 20.19
CA ALA A 60 32.40 23.14 21.39
C ALA A 60 33.00 22.44 22.64
N ALA A 61 34.04 23.08 23.20
CA ALA A 61 34.72 22.90 24.49
C ALA A 61 35.75 21.77 24.64
#